data_AF-A0A7X6L154-F1
#
_entry.id   AF-A0A7X6L154-F1
#
_cell.length_a   1.000
_cell.length_b   1.000
_cell.length_c   1.000
_cell.angle_alpha   90.00
_cell.angle_beta   90.00
_cell.angle_gamma   90.00
#
_symmetry.space_group_name_H-M   'P 1'
#
loop_
_entity.id
_entity.type
_entity.pdbx_description
1 polymer ?
#
loop_
_entity_poly.entity_id
_entity_poly.type
_entity_poly.pdbx_seq_one_letter_code
_entity_poly.pdbx_strand_id
1 'polypeptide(L)'
;MHRLPRPPPDRTERTPEYAGQIVFYGRTERAQALRTKSTVLHFDGRIDADGRPAGAFGHFWDEGLSVWFARVTRPPLPVENIGFHPVAEWAELIRTVAPGVSDVVDLLLAETETVHVSNARNVPFAAAAAPRLPVILCGDADHAITPAEGVGARDAIEDAAAIFRALSTGSSPADAMAARRRQIAADRQRVVPPYRRTEN
;
A
#
# COMPACT_ATOMS: atom_id res chain seq x y z
N MET A 1 25.42 -45.46 -0.45
CA MET A 1 25.43 -43.98 -0.45
C MET A 1 24.08 -43.52 -1.02
N HIS A 2 23.08 -43.32 -0.17
CA HIS A 2 21.71 -43.04 -0.60
C HIS A 2 21.55 -41.52 -0.70
N ARG A 3 21.49 -40.98 -1.93
CA ARG A 3 21.16 -39.57 -2.15
C ARG A 3 19.71 -39.37 -1.73
N LEU A 4 19.49 -38.56 -0.69
CA LEU A 4 18.16 -38.04 -0.38
C LEU A 4 17.62 -37.31 -1.63
N PRO A 5 16.36 -37.52 -2.02
CA PRO A 5 15.76 -36.77 -3.12
C PRO A 5 15.82 -35.27 -2.79
N ARG A 6 16.11 -34.43 -3.80
CA ARG A 6 15.97 -32.98 -3.64
C ARG A 6 14.54 -32.69 -3.18
N PRO A 7 14.36 -31.81 -2.18
CA PRO A 7 13.02 -31.34 -1.86
C PRO A 7 12.38 -30.76 -3.13
N PRO A 8 11.06 -30.95 -3.33
CA PRO A 8 10.37 -30.33 -4.45
C PRO A 8 10.64 -28.81 -4.42
N PRO A 9 10.72 -28.14 -5.58
CA PRO A 9 10.85 -26.69 -5.61
C PRO A 9 9.74 -26.10 -4.76
N ASP A 10 10.11 -25.21 -3.85
CA ASP A 10 9.18 -24.50 -3.00
C ASP A 10 8.21 -23.70 -3.89
N ARG A 11 7.02 -24.26 -4.12
CA ARG A 11 5.96 -23.64 -4.91
C ARG A 11 5.21 -22.55 -4.12
N THR A 12 5.80 -21.99 -3.07
CA THR A 12 5.12 -21.01 -2.19
C THR A 12 5.55 -19.57 -2.38
N GLU A 13 6.48 -19.27 -3.30
CA GLU A 13 6.86 -17.89 -3.55
C GLU A 13 5.75 -17.15 -4.31
N ARG A 14 4.99 -16.35 -3.56
CA ARG A 14 3.95 -15.49 -4.13
C ARG A 14 4.59 -14.24 -4.66
N THR A 15 4.50 -14.03 -5.96
CA THR A 15 5.02 -12.83 -6.61
C THR A 15 4.08 -11.64 -6.37
N PRO A 16 4.55 -10.53 -5.77
CA PRO A 16 3.75 -9.33 -5.63
C PRO A 16 3.47 -8.68 -7.01
N GLU A 17 2.21 -8.40 -7.28
CA GLU A 17 1.72 -7.82 -8.53
C GLU A 17 1.64 -6.29 -8.43
N TYR A 18 1.99 -5.58 -9.50
CA TYR A 18 1.85 -4.14 -9.54
C TYR A 18 0.38 -3.71 -9.45
N ALA A 19 0.08 -2.75 -8.59
CA ALA A 19 -1.28 -2.31 -8.28
C ALA A 19 -1.74 -1.08 -9.09
N GLY A 20 -1.00 -0.70 -10.14
CA GLY A 20 -1.40 0.38 -11.05
C GLY A 20 -0.98 1.78 -10.63
N GLN A 21 -0.28 1.94 -9.51
CA GLN A 21 0.16 3.24 -9.00
C GLN A 21 1.61 3.27 -8.54
N ILE A 22 2.24 4.43 -8.72
CA ILE A 22 3.48 4.78 -8.02
C ILE A 22 3.10 5.62 -6.81
N VAL A 23 3.79 5.39 -5.70
CA VAL A 23 3.64 6.13 -4.45
C VAL A 23 4.94 6.87 -4.14
N PHE A 24 4.79 8.15 -3.84
CA PHE A 24 5.81 9.05 -3.35
C PHE A 24 5.55 9.29 -1.87
N TYR A 25 6.59 9.21 -1.04
CA TYR A 25 6.54 9.64 0.35
C TYR A 25 7.62 10.68 0.58
N GLY A 26 7.23 11.84 1.10
CA GLY A 26 8.14 12.91 1.43
C GLY A 26 7.95 13.39 2.86
N ARG A 27 9.03 13.93 3.39
CA ARG A 27 9.09 14.59 4.69
C ARG A 27 9.85 15.88 4.49
N THR A 28 9.32 16.97 5.01
CA THR A 28 10.05 18.24 4.97
C THR A 28 11.21 18.24 5.97
N GLU A 29 12.27 18.98 5.68
CA GLU A 29 13.44 19.09 6.57
C GLU A 29 13.09 19.73 7.91
N ARG A 30 12.12 20.64 7.89
CA ARG A 30 11.56 21.31 9.06
C ARG A 30 10.05 21.27 9.01
N ALA A 31 9.41 21.21 10.17
CA ALA A 31 7.95 21.30 10.26
C ALA A 31 7.46 22.60 9.61
N GLN A 32 6.46 22.47 8.76
CA GLN A 32 5.85 23.56 8.01
C GLN A 32 4.43 23.77 8.49
N ALA A 33 4.13 24.99 8.91
CA ALA A 33 2.77 25.41 9.18
C ALA A 33 2.02 25.56 7.85
N LEU A 34 0.95 24.79 7.68
CA LEU A 34 0.12 24.82 6.48
C LEU A 34 -1.23 25.50 6.76
N ARG A 35 -1.92 25.90 5.70
CA ARG A 35 -3.27 26.49 5.80
C ARG A 35 -4.37 25.48 6.13
N THR A 36 -4.02 24.20 6.21
CA THR A 36 -4.92 23.12 6.63
C THR A 36 -4.84 22.89 8.13
N LYS A 37 -5.85 22.25 8.72
CA LYS A 37 -5.86 21.96 10.16
C LYS A 37 -4.67 21.09 10.58
N SER A 38 -3.90 21.52 11.58
CA SER A 38 -2.81 20.72 12.16
C SER A 38 -3.33 19.47 12.85
N THR A 39 -2.48 18.44 13.01
CA THR A 39 -2.81 17.15 13.65
C THR A 39 -3.96 16.38 12.97
N VAL A 40 -4.26 16.71 11.71
CA VAL A 40 -5.26 16.03 10.88
C VAL A 40 -4.60 15.64 9.57
N LEU A 41 -4.84 14.40 9.14
CA LEU A 41 -4.45 13.94 7.80
C LEU A 41 -5.45 14.50 6.78
N HIS A 42 -4.95 15.30 5.85
CA HIS A 42 -5.73 15.84 4.73
C HIS A 42 -5.51 14.97 3.50
N PHE A 43 -6.54 14.86 2.66
CA PHE A 43 -6.50 14.02 1.47
C PHE A 43 -7.23 14.70 0.31
N ASP A 44 -6.50 14.93 -0.78
CA ASP A 44 -7.03 15.40 -2.06
C ASP A 44 -6.94 14.24 -3.06
N GLY A 45 -8.10 13.66 -3.38
CA GLY A 45 -8.21 12.54 -4.30
C GLY A 45 -8.80 12.99 -5.63
N ARG A 46 -8.21 12.53 -6.73
CA ARG A 46 -8.75 12.78 -8.08
C ARG A 46 -9.25 11.50 -8.70
N ILE A 47 -10.43 11.58 -9.28
CA ILE A 47 -11.04 10.56 -10.12
C ILE A 47 -11.11 11.13 -11.54
N ASP A 48 -10.73 10.34 -12.54
CA ASP A 48 -10.84 10.66 -13.96
C ASP A 48 -12.30 10.52 -14.44
N ALA A 49 -12.54 10.92 -15.69
CA ALA A 49 -13.87 10.86 -16.29
C ALA A 49 -14.43 9.42 -16.39
N ASP A 50 -13.55 8.42 -16.40
CA ASP A 50 -13.90 7.01 -16.49
C ASP A 50 -14.16 6.39 -15.10
N GLY A 51 -14.16 7.20 -14.04
CA GLY A 51 -14.45 6.78 -12.67
C GLY A 51 -13.25 6.14 -11.95
N ARG A 52 -12.04 6.23 -12.51
CA ARG A 52 -10.82 5.66 -11.95
C ARG A 52 -9.96 6.72 -11.29
N PRO A 53 -9.12 6.40 -10.29
CA PRO A 53 -8.42 7.42 -9.56
C PRO A 53 -7.21 7.82 -10.38
N ALA A 54 -7.14 9.07 -10.79
CA ALA A 54 -6.03 9.62 -11.55
C ALA A 54 -4.79 9.79 -10.65
N GLY A 55 -5.03 10.19 -9.41
CA GLY A 55 -3.99 10.38 -8.42
C GLY A 55 -4.57 10.84 -7.09
N ALA A 56 -3.70 11.00 -6.11
CA ALA A 56 -4.05 11.60 -4.86
C ALA A 56 -2.84 12.25 -4.21
N PHE A 57 -3.07 13.29 -3.42
CA PHE A 57 -2.09 13.87 -2.52
C PHE A 57 -2.65 13.84 -1.10
N GLY A 58 -1.83 13.47 -0.14
CA GLY A 58 -2.21 13.58 1.27
C GLY A 58 -1.07 14.13 2.10
N HIS A 59 -1.42 14.88 3.14
CA HIS A 59 -0.42 15.50 4.00
C HIS A 59 -0.89 15.59 5.45
N PHE A 60 0.07 15.52 6.35
CA PHE A 60 -0.09 15.71 7.78
C PHE A 60 0.96 16.72 8.24
N TRP A 61 0.57 17.58 9.18
CA TRP A 61 1.53 18.45 9.83
C TRP A 61 1.16 18.73 11.29
N ASP A 62 2.19 18.92 12.10
CA ASP A 62 2.14 19.50 13.43
C ASP A 62 3.41 20.37 13.66
N GLU A 63 3.68 20.76 14.91
CA GLU A 63 4.84 21.59 15.25
C GLU A 63 6.19 20.87 15.07
N GLY A 64 6.20 19.53 15.00
CA GLY A 64 7.42 18.72 14.93
C GLY A 64 7.65 18.06 13.57
N LEU A 65 6.62 17.93 12.73
CA LEU A 65 6.70 17.17 11.49
C LEU A 65 5.74 17.70 10.43
N SER A 66 6.20 17.75 9.17
CA SER A 66 5.30 17.72 8.01
C SER A 66 5.69 16.58 7.10
N VAL A 67 4.71 15.73 6.79
CA VAL A 67 4.87 14.58 5.89
C VAL A 67 3.77 14.61 4.85
N TRP A 68 4.08 14.07 3.70
CA TRP A 68 3.16 13.99 2.59
C TRP A 68 3.37 12.73 1.79
N PHE A 69 2.35 12.37 1.03
CA PHE A 69 2.45 11.36 0.02
C PHE A 69 1.72 11.80 -1.24
N ALA A 70 2.18 11.28 -2.37
CA ALA A 70 1.47 11.40 -3.63
C ALA A 70 1.30 10.01 -4.25
N ARG A 71 0.16 9.77 -4.89
CA ARG A 71 -0.12 8.57 -5.68
C ARG A 71 -0.42 8.98 -7.10
N VAL A 72 0.23 8.33 -8.06
CA VAL A 72 0.04 8.60 -9.48
C VAL A 72 -0.31 7.30 -10.17
N THR A 73 -1.45 7.26 -10.86
CA THR A 73 -1.83 6.11 -11.68
C THR A 73 -1.07 6.13 -13.00
N ARG A 74 -0.19 5.15 -13.20
CA ARG A 74 0.64 5.01 -14.42
C ARG A 74 1.34 3.63 -14.48
N PRO A 75 2.02 3.27 -15.59
CA PRO A 75 2.85 2.07 -15.65
C PRO A 75 3.95 2.06 -14.56
N PRO A 76 4.43 0.87 -14.15
CA PRO A 76 5.42 0.75 -13.09
C PRO A 76 6.75 1.40 -13.49
N LEU A 77 7.45 1.93 -12.50
CA LEU A 77 8.83 2.37 -12.66
C LEU A 77 9.80 1.20 -12.75
N PRO A 78 10.90 1.35 -13.49
CA PRO A 78 11.99 0.40 -13.44
C PRO A 78 12.72 0.51 -12.08
N VAL A 79 13.48 -0.51 -11.70
CA VAL A 79 14.01 -0.68 -10.34
C VAL A 79 14.97 0.43 -9.94
N GLU A 80 15.72 0.99 -10.90
CA GLU A 80 16.64 2.11 -10.71
C GLU A 80 15.96 3.44 -10.32
N ASN A 81 14.64 3.54 -10.53
CA ASN A 81 13.83 4.71 -10.20
C ASN A 81 12.97 4.48 -8.94
N ILE A 82 13.29 3.45 -8.16
CA ILE A 82 12.65 3.09 -6.89
C ILE A 82 13.65 3.37 -5.77
N GLY A 83 13.16 3.89 -4.65
CA GLY A 83 13.98 4.24 -3.49
C GLY A 83 14.02 5.76 -3.29
N PHE A 84 15.10 6.26 -2.69
CA PHE A 84 15.25 7.69 -2.41
C PHE A 84 15.83 8.43 -3.61
N HIS A 85 15.12 9.47 -4.05
CA HIS A 85 15.52 10.35 -5.13
C HIS A 85 15.40 11.82 -4.70
N PRO A 86 16.15 12.76 -5.30
CA PRO A 86 15.88 14.18 -5.16
C PRO A 86 14.43 14.49 -5.55
N VAL A 87 13.70 15.24 -4.72
CA VAL A 87 12.29 15.54 -5.00
C VAL A 87 12.11 16.33 -6.30
N ALA A 88 13.12 17.13 -6.66
CA ALA A 88 13.11 17.97 -7.85
C ALA A 88 12.92 17.14 -9.15
N GLU A 89 13.39 15.89 -9.18
CA GLU A 89 13.21 14.98 -10.32
C GLU A 89 11.73 14.60 -10.54
N TRP A 90 10.91 14.69 -9.50
CA TRP A 90 9.52 14.22 -9.48
C TRP A 90 8.51 15.34 -9.26
N ALA A 91 8.96 16.55 -8.95
CA ALA A 91 8.12 17.68 -8.55
C ALA A 91 7.02 17.99 -9.57
N GLU A 92 7.35 18.05 -10.87
CA GLU A 92 6.37 18.31 -11.94
C GLU A 92 5.28 17.25 -11.98
N LEU A 93 5.64 15.97 -11.85
CA LEU A 93 4.67 14.88 -11.84
C LEU A 93 3.77 14.96 -10.60
N ILE A 94 4.34 15.25 -9.43
CA ILE A 94 3.58 15.34 -8.17
C ILE A 94 2.60 16.51 -8.21
N ARG A 95 2.96 17.66 -8.80
CA ARG A 95 2.04 18.81 -8.94
C ARG A 95 0.76 18.45 -9.73
N THR A 96 0.80 17.45 -10.60
CA THR A 96 -0.38 17.03 -11.36
C THR A 96 -1.45 16.34 -10.51
N VAL A 97 -1.10 15.79 -9.33
CA VAL A 97 -2.03 14.92 -8.58
C VAL A 97 -3.08 15.68 -7.77
N ALA A 98 -2.87 16.96 -7.46
CA ALA A 98 -3.75 17.74 -6.59
C ALA A 98 -3.72 19.25 -6.91
N PRO A 99 -4.26 19.67 -8.08
CA PRO A 99 -4.23 21.07 -8.51
C PRO A 99 -5.09 22.00 -7.62
N GLY A 100 -6.04 21.44 -6.86
CA GLY A 100 -6.89 22.20 -5.93
C GLY A 100 -6.17 22.68 -4.65
N VAL A 101 -5.00 22.13 -4.36
CA VAL A 101 -4.17 22.46 -3.18
C VAL A 101 -2.72 22.72 -3.59
N SER A 102 -2.52 23.34 -4.76
CA SER A 102 -1.19 23.56 -5.33
C SER A 102 -0.28 24.38 -4.42
N ASP A 103 -0.81 25.33 -3.66
CA ASP A 103 -0.03 26.11 -2.68
C ASP A 103 0.59 25.22 -1.58
N VAL A 104 -0.17 24.24 -1.09
CA VAL A 104 0.31 23.26 -0.11
C VAL A 104 1.33 22.31 -0.73
N VAL A 105 1.04 21.78 -1.92
CA VAL A 105 1.95 20.88 -2.64
C VAL A 105 3.29 21.57 -2.91
N ASP A 106 3.25 22.80 -3.40
CA ASP A 106 4.43 23.56 -3.79
C ASP A 106 5.33 23.86 -2.60
N LEU A 107 4.76 24.24 -1.46
CA LEU A 107 5.50 24.47 -0.22
C LEU A 107 6.16 23.18 0.25
N LEU A 108 5.40 22.08 0.32
CA LEU A 108 5.92 20.80 0.79
C LEU A 108 7.03 20.26 -0.12
N LEU A 109 6.90 20.41 -1.44
CA LEU A 109 7.96 20.04 -2.38
C LEU A 109 9.20 20.93 -2.22
N ALA A 110 9.04 22.23 -2.02
CA ALA A 110 10.16 23.15 -1.83
C ALA A 110 10.96 22.87 -0.54
N GLU A 111 10.28 22.38 0.50
CA GLU A 111 10.86 22.09 1.82
C GLU A 111 11.27 20.62 2.00
N THR A 112 11.21 19.81 0.94
CA THR A 112 11.62 18.40 0.92
C THR A 112 12.87 18.26 0.06
N GLU A 113 13.94 17.67 0.57
CA GLU A 113 15.14 17.40 -0.27
C GLU A 113 14.97 16.11 -1.07
N THR A 114 14.55 15.04 -0.39
CA THR A 114 14.44 13.69 -0.97
C THR A 114 13.03 13.11 -0.81
N VAL A 115 12.64 12.28 -1.77
CA VAL A 115 11.38 11.56 -1.79
C VAL A 115 11.64 10.07 -1.93
N HIS A 116 10.91 9.25 -1.18
CA HIS A 116 10.91 7.81 -1.39
C HIS A 116 9.87 7.45 -2.45
N VAL A 117 10.32 6.85 -3.55
CA VAL A 117 9.51 6.45 -4.69
C VAL A 117 9.33 4.93 -4.69
N SER A 118 8.10 4.45 -4.85
CA SER A 118 7.81 3.02 -4.87
C SER A 118 6.68 2.66 -5.82
N ASN A 119 6.76 1.48 -6.44
CA ASN A 119 5.63 0.88 -7.14
C ASN A 119 4.69 0.26 -6.10
N ALA A 120 3.42 0.66 -6.06
CA ALA A 120 2.41 0.01 -5.23
C ALA A 120 2.22 -1.43 -5.71
N ARG A 121 2.17 -2.39 -4.78
CA ARG A 121 2.00 -3.81 -5.09
C ARG A 121 0.97 -4.47 -4.19
N ASN A 122 0.33 -5.48 -4.74
CA ASN A 122 -0.59 -6.37 -4.04
C ASN A 122 -0.02 -7.78 -4.01
N VAL A 123 -0.32 -8.53 -2.95
CA VAL A 123 -0.03 -9.96 -2.90
C VAL A 123 -1.34 -10.73 -3.16
N PRO A 124 -1.46 -11.44 -4.30
CA PRO A 124 -2.69 -12.14 -4.64
C PRO A 124 -2.87 -13.43 -3.82
N PHE A 125 -4.13 -13.84 -3.65
CA PHE A 125 -4.48 -15.11 -3.00
C PHE A 125 -4.50 -16.32 -3.95
N ALA A 126 -4.47 -16.11 -5.27
CA ALA A 126 -4.70 -17.17 -6.27
C ALA A 126 -3.75 -18.38 -6.14
N ALA A 127 -2.49 -18.14 -5.75
CA ALA A 127 -1.47 -19.17 -5.53
C ALA A 127 -1.10 -19.33 -4.04
N ALA A 128 -1.89 -18.79 -3.11
CA ALA A 128 -1.56 -18.84 -1.69
C ALA A 128 -1.78 -20.24 -1.10
N ALA A 129 -0.69 -20.83 -0.57
CA ALA A 129 -0.79 -22.05 0.22
C ALA A 129 -1.68 -21.83 1.45
N ALA A 130 -2.53 -22.80 1.79
CA ALA A 130 -3.41 -22.70 2.96
C ALA A 130 -2.60 -22.40 4.25
N PRO A 131 -3.13 -21.58 5.19
CA PRO A 131 -2.48 -21.36 6.47
C PRO A 131 -2.24 -22.70 7.19
N ARG A 132 -1.05 -22.88 7.77
CA ARG A 132 -0.64 -24.17 8.36
C ARG A 132 0.27 -23.96 9.58
N LEU A 133 -0.05 -24.59 10.69
CA LEU A 133 0.84 -24.61 11.86
C LEU A 133 2.18 -25.32 11.57
N PRO A 134 3.28 -24.93 12.24
CA PRO A 134 3.36 -23.94 13.32
C PRO A 134 3.52 -22.48 12.84
N VAL A 135 3.49 -22.21 11.53
CA VAL A 135 3.78 -20.88 10.97
C VAL A 135 2.56 -20.31 10.25
N ILE A 136 2.02 -19.22 10.79
CA ILE A 136 0.88 -18.52 10.22
C ILE A 136 1.33 -17.13 9.77
N LEU A 137 1.00 -16.78 8.52
CA LEU A 137 1.17 -15.42 8.00
C LEU A 137 -0.09 -14.61 8.31
N CYS A 138 0.07 -13.32 8.63
CA CYS A 138 -1.03 -12.36 8.79
C CYS A 138 -0.58 -10.95 8.34
N GLY A 139 -1.54 -10.04 8.16
CA GLY A 139 -1.27 -8.68 7.69
C GLY A 139 -0.55 -8.67 6.33
N ASP A 140 0.35 -7.71 6.11
CA ASP A 140 1.05 -7.56 4.83
C ASP A 140 1.89 -8.78 4.42
N ALA A 141 2.43 -9.53 5.40
CA ALA A 141 3.13 -10.78 5.13
C ALA A 141 2.21 -11.82 4.48
N ASP A 142 0.90 -11.76 4.74
CA ASP A 142 -0.09 -12.62 4.12
C ASP A 142 -0.79 -11.97 2.93
N HIS A 143 -1.17 -10.70 2.97
CA HIS A 143 -2.11 -10.16 1.99
C HIS A 143 -1.92 -8.68 1.72
N ALA A 144 -0.66 -8.22 1.65
CA ALA A 144 -0.33 -6.83 1.31
C ALA A 144 -1.22 -6.30 0.17
N ILE A 145 -1.69 -5.08 0.37
CA ILE A 145 -2.63 -4.38 -0.50
C ILE A 145 -2.16 -2.95 -0.67
N THR A 146 -2.42 -2.37 -1.85
CA THR A 146 -2.08 -0.98 -2.13
C THR A 146 -2.67 -0.06 -1.07
N PRO A 147 -1.92 0.95 -0.58
CA PRO A 147 -2.43 1.94 0.36
C PRO A 147 -3.67 2.68 -0.13
N ALA A 148 -3.94 2.66 -1.44
CA ALA A 148 -5.14 3.23 -2.03
C ALA A 148 -6.44 2.65 -1.51
N GLU A 149 -6.44 1.38 -1.09
CA GLU A 149 -7.64 0.75 -0.52
C GLU A 149 -7.90 1.17 0.93
N GLY A 150 -6.89 1.68 1.65
CA GLY A 150 -7.06 2.17 3.02
C GLY A 150 -7.45 1.10 4.07
N VAL A 151 -7.38 -0.18 3.72
CA VAL A 151 -7.84 -1.29 4.57
C VAL A 151 -6.74 -2.20 5.13
N GLY A 152 -5.51 -2.14 4.61
CA GLY A 152 -4.45 -3.10 4.98
C GLY A 152 -4.19 -3.18 6.50
N ALA A 153 -4.08 -2.02 7.17
CA ALA A 153 -3.87 -1.97 8.61
C ALA A 153 -5.07 -2.53 9.40
N ARG A 154 -6.30 -2.21 8.97
CA ARG A 154 -7.52 -2.79 9.56
C ARG A 154 -7.52 -4.30 9.41
N ASP A 155 -7.26 -4.81 8.21
CA ASP A 155 -7.27 -6.24 7.93
C ASP A 155 -6.21 -6.98 8.76
N ALA A 156 -5.02 -6.40 8.96
CA ALA A 156 -3.98 -6.94 9.83
C ALA A 156 -4.39 -6.97 11.32
N ILE A 157 -5.06 -5.92 11.81
CA ILE A 157 -5.60 -5.88 13.18
C ILE A 157 -6.68 -6.94 13.38
N GLU A 158 -7.58 -7.09 12.40
CA GLU A 158 -8.62 -8.12 12.42
C GLU A 158 -8.04 -9.55 12.37
N ASP A 159 -6.94 -9.77 11.65
CA ASP A 159 -6.22 -11.04 11.68
C ASP A 159 -5.65 -11.33 13.06
N ALA A 160 -4.99 -10.35 13.69
CA ALA A 160 -4.45 -10.49 15.03
C ALA A 160 -5.57 -10.85 16.04
N ALA A 161 -6.73 -10.20 15.93
CA ALA A 161 -7.90 -10.50 16.74
C ALA A 161 -8.44 -11.93 16.49
N ALA A 162 -8.47 -12.38 15.24
CA ALA A 162 -8.90 -13.73 14.88
C ALA A 162 -7.96 -14.81 15.42
N ILE A 163 -6.64 -14.60 15.31
CA ILE A 163 -5.61 -15.48 15.88
C ILE A 163 -5.74 -15.53 17.40
N PHE A 164 -5.82 -14.37 18.06
CA PHE A 164 -5.97 -14.28 19.51
C PHE A 164 -7.22 -15.03 19.99
N ARG A 165 -8.36 -14.84 19.30
CA ARG A 165 -9.60 -15.53 19.63
C ARG A 165 -9.45 -17.05 19.50
N ALA A 166 -8.88 -17.53 18.39
CA ALA A 166 -8.70 -18.97 18.16
C ALA A 166 -7.83 -19.60 19.27
N LEU A 167 -6.70 -18.96 19.61
CA LEU A 167 -5.84 -19.41 20.70
C LEU A 167 -6.56 -19.43 22.05
N SER A 168 -7.32 -18.38 22.35
CA SER A 168 -8.03 -18.24 23.63
C SER A 168 -9.19 -19.22 23.81
N THR A 169 -9.81 -19.69 22.71
CA THR A 169 -10.92 -20.64 22.73
C THR A 169 -10.51 -22.08 22.39
N GLY A 170 -9.22 -22.36 22.25
CA GLY A 170 -8.71 -23.69 21.87
C GLY A 170 -9.06 -24.12 20.44
N SER A 171 -9.41 -23.17 19.57
CA SER A 171 -9.70 -23.40 18.15
C SER A 171 -8.43 -23.22 17.30
N SER A 172 -8.45 -23.71 16.05
CA SER A 172 -7.28 -23.66 15.16
C SER A 172 -7.01 -22.24 14.62
N PRO A 173 -5.83 -21.64 14.88
CA PRO A 173 -5.44 -20.37 14.26
C PRO A 173 -5.31 -20.46 12.74
N ALA A 174 -4.96 -21.65 12.22
CA ALA A 174 -4.90 -21.89 10.78
C ALA A 174 -6.29 -21.79 10.13
N ASP A 175 -7.32 -22.35 10.76
CA ASP A 175 -8.70 -22.28 10.25
C ASP A 175 -9.25 -20.85 10.35
N ALA A 176 -8.92 -20.14 11.44
CA ALA A 176 -9.27 -18.73 11.61
C ALA A 176 -8.66 -17.88 10.48
N MET A 177 -7.38 -18.06 10.16
CA MET A 177 -6.74 -17.35 9.05
C MET A 177 -7.26 -17.77 7.68
N ALA A 178 -7.64 -19.03 7.49
CA ALA A 178 -8.29 -19.46 6.25
C ALA A 178 -9.65 -18.77 6.07
N ALA A 179 -10.42 -18.57 7.15
CA ALA A 179 -11.66 -17.79 7.14
C ALA A 179 -11.40 -16.31 6.85
N ARG A 180 -10.37 -15.71 7.48
CA ARG A 180 -9.94 -14.33 7.20
C ARG A 180 -9.63 -14.10 5.73
N ARG A 181 -8.83 -14.99 5.10
CA ARG A 181 -8.52 -14.90 3.67
C ARG A 181 -9.76 -14.92 2.78
N ARG A 182 -10.75 -15.79 3.09
CA ARG A 182 -12.03 -15.82 2.35
C ARG A 182 -12.80 -14.51 2.49
N GLN A 183 -12.85 -13.95 3.70
CA GLN A 183 -13.52 -12.68 3.97
C GLN A 183 -12.87 -11.53 3.20
N ILE A 184 -11.54 -11.38 3.30
CA ILE A 184 -10.78 -10.35 2.59
C ILE A 184 -10.94 -10.50 1.08
N ALA A 185 -10.89 -11.73 0.55
CA ALA A 185 -11.09 -11.97 -0.88
C ALA A 185 -12.50 -11.55 -1.34
N ALA A 186 -13.54 -11.84 -0.54
CA ALA A 186 -14.92 -11.44 -0.84
C ALA A 186 -15.08 -9.91 -0.78
N ASP A 187 -14.49 -9.25 0.21
CA ASP A 187 -14.54 -7.79 0.35
C ASP A 187 -13.84 -7.10 -0.82
N ARG A 188 -12.68 -7.61 -1.26
CA ARG A 188 -11.96 -7.13 -2.45
C ARG A 188 -12.70 -7.36 -3.77
N GLN A 189 -13.65 -8.28 -3.82
CA GLN A 189 -14.51 -8.46 -5.01
C GLN A 189 -15.70 -7.49 -5.01
N ARG A 190 -16.18 -7.09 -3.82
CA ARG A 190 -17.28 -6.12 -3.68
C ARG A 190 -16.82 -4.69 -3.97
N VAL A 191 -15.57 -4.39 -3.64
CA VAL A 191 -14.92 -3.15 -4.06
C VAL A 191 -14.42 -3.36 -5.49
N VAL A 192 -15.02 -2.71 -6.48
CA VAL A 192 -14.41 -2.63 -7.82
C VAL A 192 -13.07 -1.92 -7.63
N PRO A 193 -11.91 -2.59 -7.83
CA PRO A 193 -10.64 -1.92 -7.66
C PRO A 193 -10.62 -0.83 -8.72
N PRO A 194 -10.51 0.45 -8.35
CA PRO A 194 -10.66 1.52 -9.33
C PRO A 194 -9.41 1.58 -10.25
N TYR A 195 -8.44 0.67 -10.06
CA TYR A 195 -7.16 0.56 -10.76
C TYR A 195 -6.98 -0.66 -11.68
N ARG A 196 -7.94 -1.61 -11.74
CA ARG A 196 -7.75 -2.84 -12.54
C ARG A 196 -8.08 -2.60 -14.01
N ARG A 197 -7.09 -2.63 -14.90
CA ARG A 197 -7.31 -2.95 -16.33
C ARG A 197 -7.44 -4.46 -16.47
N THR A 198 -8.53 -4.93 -17.08
CA THR A 198 -8.45 -6.04 -18.04
C THR A 198 -8.04 -5.42 -19.36
N GLU A 199 -6.84 -5.74 -19.83
CA GLU A 199 -6.47 -5.50 -21.23
C GLU A 199 -7.30 -6.46 -22.10
N ASN A 200 -7.90 -5.92 -23.17
CA ASN A 200 -8.36 -6.69 -24.33
C ASN A 200 -7.18 -6.84 -25.30
#